data_AF-A0A7N9DG94-F1
#
_entry.id   AF-A0A7N9DG94-F1
#
_cell.length_a   1.000
_cell.length_b   1.000
_cell.length_c   1.000
_cell.angle_alpha   90.00
_cell.angle_beta   90.00
_cell.angle_gamma   90.00
#
_symmetry.space_group_name_H-M   'P 1'
#
loop_
_entity.id
_entity.type
_entity.pdbx_description
1 polymer ?
#
loop_
_entity_poly.entity_id
_entity_poly.type
_entity_poly.pdbx_seq_one_letter_code
_entity_poly.pdbx_strand_id
1 'polypeptide(L)'
;MPHCRMPQRSAPAARGGLASRATPTAAEEEEPIDLSLADGKRLSDYSIGPNSKLNLVVKPLQKVLLEEGEAQRLADSPPPHVWQLISKVLARHFSAADASRVLEQLQRDYERSLSRLTLDDIERLASRFLHPEVTETMEKGFSK
;
A
#
# COMPACT_ATOMS: atom_id res chain seq x y z
N MET A 1 53.93 34.34 53.43
CA MET A 1 53.71 34.41 54.89
C MET A 1 52.26 34.83 55.14
N PRO A 2 51.63 34.30 56.20
CA PRO A 2 50.24 33.84 56.26
C PRO A 2 49.29 34.97 56.70
N HIS A 3 47.96 34.93 56.62
CA HIS A 3 46.99 33.93 57.05
C HIS A 3 45.65 34.31 56.44
N CYS A 4 44.80 33.34 56.08
CA CYS A 4 43.36 33.51 56.30
C CYS A 4 42.75 32.18 56.74
N ARG A 5 41.99 32.31 57.82
CA ARG A 5 41.51 31.29 58.76
C ARG A 5 40.11 30.87 58.33
N MET A 6 39.86 29.56 58.25
CA MET A 6 38.51 29.02 58.15
C MET A 6 37.68 29.32 59.40
N PRO A 7 36.36 29.48 59.26
CA PRO A 7 35.42 28.99 60.25
C PRO A 7 34.49 27.93 59.65
N GLN A 8 34.43 26.82 60.37
CA GLN A 8 33.42 25.75 60.26
C GLN A 8 32.02 26.30 60.60
N ARG A 9 30.98 25.71 59.99
CA ARG A 9 29.93 24.91 60.67
C ARG A 9 28.51 25.14 60.12
N SER A 10 27.79 24.01 60.06
CA SER A 10 26.33 23.84 60.11
C SER A 10 25.53 23.96 58.82
N ALA A 11 25.19 22.79 58.28
CA ALA A 11 23.95 22.56 57.58
C ALA A 11 22.75 22.71 58.53
N PRO A 12 21.59 23.13 58.00
CA PRO A 12 20.34 22.52 58.41
C PRO A 12 19.53 22.02 57.20
N ALA A 13 18.86 20.90 57.43
CA ALA A 13 17.94 20.23 56.55
C ALA A 13 16.78 21.15 56.12
N ALA A 14 16.60 21.33 54.80
CA ALA A 14 15.37 21.86 54.25
C ALA A 14 14.41 20.70 53.96
N ARG A 15 13.38 20.58 54.80
CA ARG A 15 12.12 19.91 54.48
C ARG A 15 11.52 20.59 53.25
N GLY A 16 11.65 19.98 52.08
CA GLY A 16 10.90 20.34 50.88
C GLY A 16 9.53 19.70 50.92
N GLY A 17 8.50 20.54 51.06
CA GLY A 17 7.10 20.14 51.03
C GLY A 17 6.68 19.56 49.68
N LEU A 18 5.73 18.63 49.76
CA LEU A 18 4.90 18.18 48.66
C LEU A 18 4.20 19.39 48.03
N ALA A 19 4.52 19.68 46.78
CA ALA A 19 3.66 20.41 45.87
C ALA A 19 3.76 19.72 44.51
N SER A 20 2.74 18.91 44.23
CA SER A 20 2.44 18.40 42.91
C SER A 20 2.45 19.56 41.91
N ARG A 21 3.44 19.59 41.03
CA ARG A 21 3.28 20.25 39.74
C ARG A 21 3.40 19.18 38.69
N ALA A 22 2.24 18.65 38.31
CA ALA A 22 2.08 17.99 37.03
C ALA A 22 2.60 18.96 35.97
N THR A 23 3.78 18.68 35.45
CA THR A 23 4.21 19.18 34.16
C THR A 23 3.18 18.64 33.16
N PRO A 24 2.44 19.48 32.42
CA PRO A 24 1.79 19.00 31.23
C PRO A 24 2.91 18.51 30.33
N THR A 25 2.96 17.18 30.13
CA THR A 25 3.75 16.60 29.04
C THR A 25 3.26 17.33 27.80
N ALA A 26 4.16 18.12 27.20
CA ALA A 26 3.90 18.65 25.88
C ALA A 26 3.51 17.43 25.04
N ALA A 27 2.34 17.49 24.42
CA ALA A 27 2.03 16.60 23.33
C ALA A 27 3.22 16.71 22.39
N GLU A 28 4.00 15.64 22.28
CA GLU A 28 4.92 15.50 21.17
C GLU A 28 4.04 15.49 19.93
N GLU A 29 3.91 16.67 19.31
CA GLU A 29 3.70 16.74 17.88
C GLU A 29 4.92 16.07 17.27
N GLU A 30 4.88 14.73 17.18
CA GLU A 30 5.65 14.05 16.16
C GLU A 30 5.14 14.60 14.83
N GLU A 31 5.87 15.56 14.27
CA GLU A 31 5.74 15.88 12.85
C GLU A 31 5.80 14.54 12.11
N PRO A 32 4.76 14.17 11.34
CA PRO A 32 4.76 12.92 10.61
C PRO A 32 5.94 12.99 9.65
N ILE A 33 6.98 12.22 9.96
CA ILE A 33 8.11 12.03 9.07
C ILE A 33 7.50 11.36 7.84
N ASP A 34 7.33 12.11 6.74
CA ASP A 34 6.79 11.62 5.47
C ASP A 34 7.81 10.68 4.82
N LEU A 35 7.99 9.52 5.45
CA LEU A 35 8.89 8.46 5.01
C LEU A 35 8.11 7.55 4.06
N SER A 36 8.24 7.81 2.75
CA SER A 36 7.67 6.91 1.74
C SER A 36 8.46 5.61 1.70
N LEU A 37 7.77 4.48 1.87
CA LEU A 37 8.37 3.17 1.81
C LEU A 37 8.63 2.77 0.35
N ALA A 38 9.87 2.43 0.02
CA ALA A 38 10.22 1.82 -1.27
C ALA A 38 9.89 0.32 -1.29
N ASP A 39 9.32 -0.16 -2.41
CA ASP A 39 8.83 -1.54 -2.59
C ASP A 39 9.89 -2.64 -2.40
N GLY A 40 11.17 -2.31 -2.61
CA GLY A 40 12.29 -3.25 -2.50
C GLY A 40 12.97 -3.30 -1.13
N LYS A 41 12.51 -2.54 -0.13
CA LYS A 41 13.15 -2.47 1.19
C LYS A 41 12.31 -3.16 2.27
N ARG A 42 12.99 -3.67 3.30
CA ARG A 42 12.33 -4.32 4.44
C ARG A 42 11.85 -3.27 5.43
N LEU A 43 10.79 -3.58 6.18
CA LEU A 43 10.31 -2.74 7.28
C LEU A 43 11.38 -2.50 8.36
N SER A 44 12.29 -3.46 8.55
CA SER A 44 13.44 -3.33 9.45
C SER A 44 14.41 -2.23 9.04
N ASP A 45 14.54 -1.95 7.74
CA ASP A 45 15.44 -0.93 7.21
C ASP A 45 14.95 0.48 7.57
N TYR A 46 13.67 0.60 7.94
CA TYR A 46 13.01 1.81 8.40
C TYR A 46 12.70 1.79 9.91
N SER A 47 13.21 0.80 10.65
CA SER A 47 12.94 0.63 12.10
C SER A 47 11.46 0.56 12.48
N ILE A 48 10.61 0.00 11.62
CA ILE A 48 9.16 -0.13 11.85
C ILE A 48 8.91 -1.33 12.77
N GLY A 49 8.36 -1.07 13.96
CA GLY A 49 8.13 -2.07 15.00
C GLY A 49 6.70 -2.64 15.01
N PRO A 50 6.41 -3.63 15.88
CA PRO A 50 5.15 -4.38 15.90
C PRO A 50 3.87 -3.56 16.17
N ASN A 51 4.00 -2.31 16.64
CA ASN A 51 2.87 -1.41 16.91
C ASN A 51 2.98 -0.11 16.10
N SER A 52 3.86 -0.06 15.10
CA SER A 52 4.01 1.11 14.24
C SER A 52 2.80 1.26 13.31
N LYS A 53 2.31 2.48 13.19
CA LYS A 53 1.16 2.81 12.32
C LYS A 53 1.66 3.26 10.96
N LEU A 54 1.24 2.57 9.91
CA LEU A 54 1.51 2.97 8.52
C LEU A 54 0.31 3.72 7.97
N ASN A 55 0.57 4.84 7.31
CA ASN A 55 -0.46 5.62 6.64
C ASN A 55 -0.41 5.31 5.14
N LEU A 56 -1.48 4.68 4.63
CA LEU A 56 -1.64 4.43 3.21
C LEU A 56 -2.22 5.68 2.55
N VAL A 57 -1.37 6.46 1.89
CA VAL A 57 -1.80 7.62 1.11
C VAL A 57 -1.93 7.21 -0.35
N VAL A 58 -3.17 7.05 -0.83
CA VAL A 58 -3.44 6.82 -2.24
C VAL A 58 -3.23 8.14 -2.99
N LYS A 59 -2.07 8.28 -3.64
CA LYS A 59 -1.83 9.39 -4.55
C LYS A 59 -2.63 9.16 -5.83
N PRO A 60 -3.51 10.07 -6.24
CA PRO A 60 -4.15 10.00 -7.55
C PRO A 60 -3.06 9.93 -8.63
N LEU A 61 -3.17 8.93 -9.50
CA LEU A 61 -2.14 8.56 -10.50
C LEU A 61 -1.62 9.76 -11.33
N GLN A 62 -2.45 10.80 -11.49
CA GLN A 62 -2.10 12.05 -12.17
C GLN A 62 -0.89 12.79 -11.60
N LYS A 63 -0.59 12.69 -10.29
CA LYS A 63 0.52 13.43 -9.68
C LYS A 63 1.84 12.65 -9.61
N VAL A 64 1.80 11.31 -9.65
CA VAL A 64 3.02 10.47 -9.69
C VAL A 64 3.65 10.50 -11.08
N LEU A 65 2.81 10.58 -12.12
CA LEU A 65 3.24 10.62 -13.52
C LEU A 65 4.03 11.88 -13.92
N LEU A 66 3.86 12.99 -13.17
CA LEU A 66 4.49 14.28 -13.49
C LEU A 66 5.93 14.40 -12.99
N GLU A 67 6.33 13.60 -11.99
CA GLU A 67 7.70 13.59 -11.45
C GLU A 67 8.57 12.52 -12.15
N GLU A 68 7.97 11.39 -12.55
CA GLU A 68 8.54 10.48 -13.54
C GLU A 68 8.23 10.99 -14.96
N GLY A 69 8.93 12.06 -15.33
CA GLY A 69 8.93 12.56 -16.69
C GLY A 69 9.16 11.43 -17.71
N GLU A 70 8.29 11.40 -18.73
CA GLU A 70 8.25 10.54 -19.93
C GLU A 70 7.07 9.56 -20.07
N ALA A 71 6.16 9.43 -19.10
CA ALA A 71 4.95 8.58 -19.28
C ALA A 71 3.66 9.35 -19.62
N GLN A 72 3.69 10.68 -19.75
CA GLN A 72 2.50 11.53 -19.96
C GLN A 72 1.96 11.54 -21.40
N ARG A 73 1.99 10.38 -22.09
CA ARG A 73 1.20 10.14 -23.31
C ARG A 73 0.15 9.05 -23.13
N LEU A 74 -0.19 8.70 -21.89
CA LEU A 74 -1.16 7.63 -21.57
C LEU A 74 -2.64 8.01 -21.71
N ALA A 75 -2.98 9.11 -22.40
CA ALA A 75 -4.29 9.23 -23.05
C ALA A 75 -4.32 8.50 -24.41
N ASP A 76 -3.15 8.02 -24.85
CA ASP A 76 -2.89 7.34 -26.13
C ASP A 76 -1.87 6.20 -25.91
N SER A 77 -2.01 5.47 -24.79
CA SER A 77 -1.18 4.28 -24.58
C SER A 77 -1.50 3.27 -25.67
N PRO A 78 -0.49 2.68 -26.34
CA PRO A 78 -0.76 1.50 -27.13
C PRO A 78 -1.50 0.49 -26.24
N PRO A 79 -2.56 -0.15 -26.74
CA PRO A 79 -3.30 -1.18 -26.02
C PRO A 79 -2.32 -2.12 -25.31
N PRO A 80 -2.53 -2.51 -24.04
CA PRO A 80 -1.62 -3.43 -23.33
C PRO A 80 -1.22 -4.56 -24.28
N HIS A 81 0.07 -4.92 -24.26
CA HIS A 81 0.74 -5.74 -25.29
C HIS A 81 -0.11 -6.92 -25.80
N VAL A 82 -0.94 -7.50 -24.94
CA VAL A 82 -1.94 -8.53 -25.24
C VAL A 82 -2.96 -8.16 -26.34
N TRP A 83 -3.51 -6.94 -26.38
CA TRP A 83 -4.49 -6.55 -27.41
C TRP A 83 -3.87 -6.45 -28.80
N GLN A 84 -2.59 -6.05 -28.89
CA GLN A 84 -1.84 -6.07 -30.15
C GLN A 84 -1.59 -7.49 -30.63
N LEU A 85 -1.29 -8.42 -29.72
CA LEU A 85 -1.17 -9.85 -30.03
C LEU A 85 -2.52 -10.42 -30.50
N ILE A 86 -3.61 -10.11 -29.80
CA ILE A 86 -4.95 -10.53 -30.18
C ILE A 86 -5.33 -9.95 -31.54
N SER A 87 -5.07 -8.66 -31.80
CA SER A 87 -5.32 -8.03 -33.10
C SER A 87 -4.61 -8.77 -34.25
N LYS A 88 -3.35 -9.17 -34.06
CA LYS A 88 -2.60 -9.98 -35.04
C LYS A 88 -3.25 -11.34 -35.28
N VAL A 89 -3.77 -11.99 -34.24
CA VAL A 89 -4.50 -13.27 -34.37
C VAL A 89 -5.81 -13.04 -35.12
N LEU A 90 -6.60 -12.04 -34.74
CA LEU A 90 -7.87 -11.73 -35.37
C LEU A 90 -7.72 -11.38 -36.85
N ALA A 91 -6.68 -10.66 -37.23
CA ALA A 91 -6.39 -10.32 -38.63
C ALA A 91 -6.15 -11.56 -39.53
N ARG A 92 -5.83 -12.73 -38.95
CA ARG A 92 -5.65 -13.98 -39.70
C ARG A 92 -6.95 -14.78 -39.87
N HIS A 93 -7.98 -14.48 -39.08
CA HIS A 93 -9.22 -15.27 -39.00
C HIS A 93 -10.47 -14.49 -39.41
N PHE A 94 -10.43 -13.16 -39.34
CA PHE A 94 -11.56 -12.29 -39.63
C PHE A 94 -11.23 -11.30 -40.74
N SER A 95 -12.27 -10.75 -41.36
CA SER A 95 -12.14 -9.57 -42.22
C SER A 95 -11.61 -8.38 -41.39
N ALA A 96 -10.99 -7.39 -42.03
CA ALA A 96 -10.47 -6.22 -41.32
C ALA A 96 -11.56 -5.48 -40.52
N ALA A 97 -12.79 -5.42 -41.04
CA ALA A 97 -13.93 -4.81 -40.36
C ALA A 97 -14.36 -5.64 -39.15
N ASP A 98 -14.46 -6.97 -39.29
CA ASP A 98 -14.90 -7.83 -38.20
C ASP A 98 -13.84 -8.00 -37.12
N ALA A 99 -12.56 -8.04 -37.49
CA ALA A 99 -11.44 -8.09 -36.54
C ALA A 99 -11.48 -6.88 -35.59
N SER A 100 -11.74 -5.68 -36.12
CA SER A 100 -11.90 -4.46 -35.32
C SER A 100 -13.13 -4.54 -34.41
N ARG A 101 -14.27 -4.98 -34.94
CA ARG A 101 -15.52 -5.12 -34.15
C ARG A 101 -15.37 -6.13 -33.00
N VAL A 102 -14.74 -7.27 -33.27
CA VAL A 102 -14.47 -8.31 -32.26
C VAL A 102 -13.50 -7.80 -31.21
N LEU A 103 -12.44 -7.09 -31.61
CA LEU A 103 -11.47 -6.52 -30.67
C LEU A 103 -12.12 -5.49 -29.74
N GLU A 104 -12.92 -4.57 -30.28
CA GLU A 104 -13.65 -3.59 -29.47
C GLU A 104 -14.63 -4.26 -28.52
N GLN A 105 -15.37 -5.26 -29.00
CA GLN A 105 -16.33 -5.98 -28.17
C GLN A 105 -15.64 -6.70 -27.02
N LEU A 106 -14.53 -7.38 -27.31
CA LEU A 106 -13.73 -8.09 -26.31
C LEU A 106 -13.18 -7.13 -25.23
N GLN A 107 -12.70 -5.95 -25.63
CA GLN A 107 -12.22 -4.93 -24.69
C GLN A 107 -13.35 -4.45 -23.77
N ARG A 108 -14.52 -4.14 -24.33
CA ARG A 108 -15.69 -3.72 -23.53
C ARG A 108 -16.14 -4.79 -22.55
N ASP A 109 -16.16 -6.05 -22.98
CA ASP A 109 -16.58 -7.15 -22.11
C ASP A 109 -15.53 -7.45 -21.03
N TYR A 110 -14.24 -7.28 -21.32
CA TYR A 110 -13.17 -7.38 -20.33
C TYR A 110 -13.32 -6.32 -19.23
N GLU A 111 -13.47 -5.05 -19.60
CA GLU A 111 -13.67 -3.96 -18.64
C GLU A 111 -14.96 -4.13 -17.82
N ARG A 112 -16.05 -4.55 -18.47
CA ARG A 112 -17.32 -4.84 -17.79
C ARG A 112 -17.16 -5.97 -16.79
N SER A 113 -16.40 -7.01 -17.14
CA SER A 113 -16.16 -8.15 -16.25
C SER A 113 -15.33 -7.73 -15.04
N LEU A 114 -14.27 -6.94 -15.25
CA LEU A 114 -13.47 -6.37 -14.16
C LEU A 114 -14.29 -5.46 -13.24
N SER A 115 -15.14 -4.62 -13.80
CA SER A 115 -15.98 -3.69 -13.02
C SER A 115 -17.01 -4.40 -12.14
N ARG A 116 -17.41 -5.62 -12.52
CA ARG A 116 -18.35 -6.46 -11.78
C ARG A 116 -17.66 -7.46 -10.85
N LEU A 117 -16.33 -7.52 -10.86
CA LEU A 117 -15.56 -8.48 -10.07
C LEU A 117 -15.69 -8.16 -8.58
N THR A 118 -16.12 -9.14 -7.79
CA THR A 118 -16.27 -9.00 -6.34
C THR A 118 -15.12 -9.64 -5.58
N LEU A 119 -15.00 -9.34 -4.28
CA LEU A 119 -14.01 -9.99 -3.41
C LEU A 119 -14.25 -11.50 -3.31
N ASP A 120 -15.50 -11.95 -3.28
CA ASP A 120 -15.87 -13.37 -3.30
C ASP A 120 -15.35 -14.08 -4.56
N ASP A 121 -15.48 -13.43 -5.72
CA ASP A 121 -14.97 -14.00 -6.97
C ASP A 121 -13.44 -14.17 -6.95
N ILE A 122 -12.72 -13.23 -6.33
CA ILE A 122 -11.26 -13.29 -6.19
C ILE A 122 -10.85 -14.40 -5.21
N GLU A 123 -11.53 -14.53 -4.07
CA GLU A 123 -11.29 -15.60 -3.10
C GLU A 123 -11.56 -16.98 -3.72
N ARG A 124 -12.66 -17.10 -4.47
CA ARG A 124 -13.02 -18.33 -5.19
C ARG A 124 -11.99 -18.67 -6.26
N LEU A 125 -11.46 -17.67 -6.98
CA LEU A 125 -10.38 -17.87 -7.95
C LEU A 125 -9.10 -18.34 -7.27
N ALA A 126 -8.65 -17.66 -6.20
CA ALA A 126 -7.45 -18.03 -5.47
C ALA A 126 -7.54 -19.46 -4.90
N SER A 127 -8.69 -19.81 -4.32
CA SER A 127 -8.92 -21.15 -3.77
C SER A 127 -8.80 -22.25 -4.81
N ARG A 128 -9.28 -22.03 -6.04
CA ARG A 128 -9.15 -23.01 -7.15
C ARG A 128 -7.70 -23.29 -7.54
N PHE A 129 -6.82 -22.29 -7.49
CA PHE A 129 -5.42 -22.44 -7.89
C PHE A 129 -4.51 -22.89 -6.74
N LEU A 130 -4.81 -22.45 -5.52
CA LEU A 130 -3.97 -22.72 -4.33
C LEU A 130 -4.43 -23.94 -3.53
N HIS A 131 -5.72 -24.27 -3.58
CA HIS A 131 -6.34 -25.37 -2.83
C HIS A 131 -7.26 -26.23 -3.73
N PRO A 132 -6.72 -26.93 -4.73
CA PRO A 132 -7.53 -27.70 -5.69
C PRO A 132 -8.39 -28.80 -5.01
N GLU A 133 -7.93 -29.33 -3.87
CA GLU A 133 -8.56 -30.46 -3.16
C GLU A 133 -9.88 -30.12 -2.44
N VAL A 134 -10.21 -28.84 -2.21
CA VAL A 134 -11.45 -28.44 -1.50
C VAL A 134 -12.60 -28.18 -2.48
N THR A 135 -12.29 -27.72 -3.69
CA THR A 135 -13.31 -27.35 -4.69
C THR A 135 -14.07 -28.53 -5.30
N GLU A 136 -13.56 -29.76 -5.22
CA GLU A 136 -14.25 -30.95 -5.75
C GLU A 136 -15.18 -31.63 -4.72
N THR A 137 -15.08 -31.33 -3.43
CA THR A 137 -15.83 -32.06 -2.39
C THR A 137 -17.27 -31.55 -2.16
N MET A 138 -17.64 -30.37 -2.66
CA MET A 138 -19.00 -29.84 -2.54
C MET A 138 -19.92 -30.14 -3.73
N GLU A 139 -19.41 -30.63 -4.87
CA GLU A 139 -20.25 -31.04 -6.02
C GLU A 139 -20.58 -32.54 -6.07
N LYS A 140 -20.04 -33.35 -5.15
CA LYS A 140 -20.32 -34.80 -5.07
C LYS A 140 -21.25 -35.18 -3.91
N GLY A 141 -22.07 -34.24 -3.44
CA GLY A 141 -22.90 -34.38 -2.24
C GLY A 141 -24.42 -34.49 -2.44
N PHE A 142 -24.94 -34.48 -3.67
CA PHE A 142 -26.40 -34.56 -3.93
C PHE A 142 -26.76 -35.64 -4.95
N SER A 143 -26.33 -36.87 -4.71
CA SER A 143 -26.98 -38.04 -5.30
C SER A 143 -26.90 -39.19 -4.32
N LYS A 144 -27.97 -39.35 -3.53
CA LYS A 144 -28.32 -40.61 -2.90
C LYS A 144 -29.82 -40.78 -2.97
#